data_AF-S7QMN4-F1
#
_entry.id   AF-S7QMN4-F1
#
_cell.length_a   1.000
_cell.length_b   1.000
_cell.length_c   1.000
_cell.angle_alpha   90.00
_cell.angle_beta   90.00
_cell.angle_gamma   90.00
#
_symmetry.space_group_name_H-M   'P 1'
#
loop_
_entity.id
_entity.type
_entity.pdbx_description
1 polymer ?
#
loop_
_entity_poly.entity_id
_entity_poly.type
_entity_poly.pdbx_seq_one_letter_code
_entity_poly.pdbx_strand_id
1 'polypeptide(L)' 'MKVRSSVKVMCDGCNIVRRKGRLYVICSKNPKHKQVRLGCNQEATQRVLTLLQRQG' A
#
# COMPACT_ATOMS: atom_id res chain seq x y z
N MET A 1 -4.96 0.31 14.86
CA MET A 1 -4.25 0.08 13.59
C MET A 1 -4.68 -1.28 13.05
N LYS A 2 -5.28 -1.39 11.86
CA LYS A 2 -5.79 -2.65 11.31
C LYS A 2 -5.00 -3.07 10.07
N VAL A 3 -4.52 -4.30 10.07
CA VAL A 3 -3.75 -4.84 8.95
C VAL A 3 -4.71 -5.38 7.89
N ARG A 4 -4.53 -4.98 6.62
CA ARG A 4 -5.37 -5.41 5.48
C ARG A 4 -4.49 -5.68 4.26
N SER A 5 -4.96 -6.54 3.36
CA SER A 5 -4.30 -6.78 2.06
C SER A 5 -4.39 -5.59 1.12
N SER A 6 -5.45 -4.79 1.23
CA SER A 6 -5.65 -3.53 0.51
C SER A 6 -6.07 -2.43 1.48
N VAL A 7 -5.56 -1.22 1.25
CA VAL A 7 -5.91 -0.03 2.02
C VAL A 7 -6.92 0.82 1.26
N LYS A 8 -7.96 1.31 1.94
CA LYS A 8 -8.99 2.20 1.39
C LYS A 8 -9.25 3.37 2.34
N VAL A 9 -9.52 4.55 1.77
CA VAL A 9 -9.97 5.75 2.49
C VAL A 9 -11.45 5.58 2.84
N MET A 10 -11.83 5.82 4.09
CA MET A 10 -13.21 5.63 4.57
C MET A 10 -13.95 6.93 4.90
N CYS A 11 -13.23 8.04 5.09
CA CYS A 11 -13.80 9.35 5.41
C CYS A 11 -12.83 10.47 4.99
N ASP A 12 -13.27 11.72 5.02
CA ASP A 12 -12.48 12.90 4.61
C ASP A 12 -11.23 13.13 5.46
N GLY A 13 -11.21 12.59 6.68
CA GLY A 13 -10.04 12.66 7.56
C GLY A 13 -8.98 11.59 7.29
N CYS A 14 -9.21 10.66 6.36
CA CYS A 14 -8.30 9.57 6.04
C CYS A 14 -7.31 9.98 4.95
N ASN A 15 -6.01 9.80 5.22
CA ASN A 15 -4.95 10.07 4.25
C ASN A 15 -4.08 8.83 4.04
N ILE A 16 -3.71 8.60 2.79
CA ILE A 16 -2.80 7.51 2.40
C ILE A 16 -1.37 8.05 2.49
N VAL A 17 -0.53 7.39 3.29
CA VAL A 17 0.88 7.75 3.46
C VAL A 17 1.76 6.52 3.26
N ARG A 18 2.89 6.67 2.56
CA ARG A 18 3.90 5.63 2.42
C ARG A 18 5.00 5.85 3.46
N ARG A 19 5.30 4.83 4.27
CA ARG A 19 6.35 4.88 5.29
C ARG A 19 7.10 3.54 5.27
N LYS A 20 8.45 3.54 5.28
CA LYS A 20 9.27 2.33 5.33
C LYS A 20 8.85 1.23 4.32
N GLY A 21 8.52 1.62 3.08
CA GLY A 21 8.10 0.68 2.02
C GLY A 21 6.69 0.07 2.18
N ARG A 22 5.89 0.51 3.15
CA ARG A 22 4.50 0.06 3.35
C ARG A 22 3.51 1.20 3.16
N LEU A 23 2.30 0.85 2.72
CA LEU A 23 1.18 1.78 2.57
C LEU A 23 0.36 1.82 3.87
N TYR A 24 0.13 3.02 4.38
CA TYR A 24 -0.65 3.27 5.60
C TYR A 24 -1.83 4.17 5.28
N VAL A 25 -2.93 3.98 5.98
CA VAL A 25 -4.02 4.94 6.09
C VAL A 25 -3.97 5.49 7.51
N ILE A 26 -3.77 6.80 7.61
CA ILE A 26 -3.89 7.54 8.86
C ILE A 26 -5.23 8.26 8.86
N CYS A 27 -5.83 8.41 10.04
CA CYS A 27 -7.04 9.20 10.20
C CYS A 27 -6.93 10.00 11.49
N SER A 28 -7.18 11.31 11.38
CA SER A 28 -7.15 12.23 12.53
C SER A 28 -8.47 12.22 13.31
N LYS A 29 -9.60 12.03 12.61
CA LYS A 29 -10.95 12.01 13.21
C LYS A 29 -11.25 10.71 13.96
N ASN A 30 -11.00 9.55 13.32
CA ASN A 30 -11.39 8.24 13.85
C ASN A 30 -10.21 7.24 13.89
N PRO A 31 -9.82 6.71 15.07
CA PRO A 31 -8.70 5.76 15.17
C PRO A 31 -9.00 4.39 14.55
N LYS A 32 -10.28 4.02 14.39
CA LYS A 32 -10.72 2.76 13.77
C LYS A 32 -10.37 2.68 12.28
N HIS A 33 -10.22 3.81 11.60
CA HIS A 33 -9.87 3.86 10.18
C HIS A 33 -8.38 3.69 9.89
N LYS A 34 -7.52 3.69 10.92
CA LYS A 34 -6.08 3.53 10.76
C LYS A 34 -5.75 2.13 10.24
N GLN A 35 -5.17 2.03 9.04
CA GLN A 35 -4.91 0.76 8.35
C GLN A 35 -3.48 0.65 7.82
N VAL A 36 -2.96 -0.57 7.68
CA VAL A 36 -1.66 -0.84 7.03
C VAL A 36 -1.80 -1.96 6.03
N ARG A 37 -1.18 -1.76 4.86
CA ARG A 37 -0.97 -2.80 3.86
C ARG A 37 0.27 -3.59 4.23
N LEU A 38 0.10 -4.89 4.49
CA LEU A 38 1.23 -5.82 4.46
C LEU A 38 1.68 -5.93 3.00
N GLY A 39 2.88 -5.44 2.71
CA GLY A 39 3.39 -5.44 1.34
C GLY A 39 3.67 -6.85 0.83
N CYS A 40 3.29 -7.09 -0.42
CA CYS A 40 4.12 -7.81 -1.37
C CYS A 40 4.84 -6.72 -2.19
N ASN A 41 6.17 -6.81 -2.34
CA ASN A 41 6.96 -5.82 -3.10
C ASN A 41 6.50 -5.82 -4.57
N GLN A 42 5.71 -4.82 -4.97
CA GLN A 42 5.26 -4.66 -6.35
C GLN A 42 6.44 -4.46 -7.33
N GLU A 43 7.60 -4.03 -6.83
CA GLU A 43 8.84 -3.91 -7.60
C GLU A 43 9.46 -5.26 -8.02
N ALA A 44 9.14 -6.36 -7.34
CA ALA A 44 9.65 -7.68 -7.73
C ALA A 44 8.98 -8.21 -9.00
N THR A 45 7.74 -7.82 -9.28
CA THR A 45 6.99 -8.28 -10.46
C THR A 45 7.36 -7.51 -11.73
N GLN A 46 7.63 -6.20 -11.62
CA GLN A 46 7.97 -5.36 -12.77
C GLN A 46 9.34 -5.72 -13.38
N ARG A 47 10.31 -6.16 -12.57
CA ARG A 47 11.63 -6.57 -13.07
C ARG A 47 11.60 -7.86 -13.87
N VAL A 48 10.80 -8.85 -13.48
CA VAL A 48 10.66 -10.12 -14.23
C VAL A 48 10.02 -9.88 -15.60
N LEU A 49 9.01 -9.02 -15.68
CA LEU A 49 8.33 -8.67 -16.94
C LEU A 49 9.25 -7.95 -17.93
N THR A 50 10.06 -6.98 -17.48
CA THR A 50 10.99 -6.26 -18.37
C THR A 50 12.13 -7.13 -18.90
N LEU A 51 12.52 -8.18 -18.18
CA LEU A 51 13.59 -9.10 -18.61
C LEU A 51 13.12 -10.10 -19.68
N LEU A 52 11.83 -10.43 -19.70
CA LEU A 52 11.23 -11.29 -20.73
C LEU A 52 11.02 -10.54 -22.05
N GLN A 53 10.79 -9.21 -21.99
CA GLN A 53 10.57 -8.39 -23.18
C GLN A 53 11.85 -8.02 -23.96
N ARG A 54 13.04 -8.35 -23.43
CA ARG A 54 14.35 -8.08 -24.06
C ARG A 54 14.98 -9.29 -24.75
N GLN A 55 14.35 -10.47 -24.65
CA GLN A 55 14.82 -11.71 -25.28
C GLN A 55 14.09 -12.01 -26.60
N GLY A 56 13.40 -11.02 -27.16
CA GLY A 56 12.79 -11.07 -28.48
C GLY A 56 13.58 -10.23 -29.46
#